data_AF-A0A5K0UTW6-F1
#
_entry.id   AF-A0A5K0UTW6-F1
#
_cell.length_a   1.000
_cell.length_b   1.000
_cell.length_c   1.000
_cell.angle_alpha   90.00
_cell.angle_beta   90.00
_cell.angle_gamma   90.00
#
_symmetry.space_group_name_H-M   'P 1'
#
loop_
_entity.id
_entity.type
_entity.pdbx_description
1 polymer ?
#
loop_
_entity_poly.entity_id
_entity_poly.type
_entity_poly.pdbx_seq_one_letter_code
_entity_poly.pdbx_strand_id
1 'polypeptide(L)' 'VVGSAIGFVLFTTALCSWAFTFAIGGEHLFGSVWDRLVMYNVAGDLGLTAWN' A
#
# COMPACT_ATOMS: atom_id res chain seq x y z
N VAL A 1 -7.77 26.77 2.67
CA VAL A 1 -6.59 26.47 1.81
C VAL A 1 -5.51 25.70 2.54
N VAL A 2 -4.99 26.19 3.69
CA VAL A 2 -3.90 25.51 4.42
C VAL A 2 -4.27 24.07 4.85
N GLY A 3 -5.46 23.86 5.43
CA GLY A 3 -5.92 22.51 5.79
C GLY A 3 -6.03 21.54 4.60
N SER A 4 -6.54 22.02 3.46
CA SER A 4 -6.60 21.24 2.22
C SER A 4 -5.21 20.93 1.65
N ALA A 5 -4.25 21.86 1.78
CA ALA A 5 -2.86 21.63 1.37
C ALA A 5 -2.18 20.56 2.24
N ILE A 6 -2.43 20.57 3.55
CA ILE A 6 -1.93 19.54 4.47
C ILE A 6 -2.51 18.18 4.08
N GLY A 7 -3.83 18.11 3.87
CA GLY A 7 -4.49 16.87 3.44
C GLY A 7 -3.93 16.34 2.12
N PHE A 8 -3.73 17.24 1.14
CA PHE A 8 -3.13 16.88 -0.14
C PHE A 8 -1.71 16.33 0.02
N VAL A 9 -0.85 17.01 0.78
CA VAL A 9 0.53 16.56 1.02
C VAL A 9 0.56 15.20 1.71
N LEU A 10 -0.22 15.01 2.78
CA LEU A 10 -0.28 13.72 3.48
C LEU A 10 -0.72 12.59 2.54
N PHE A 11 -1.76 12.85 1.75
CA PHE A 11 -2.29 11.88 0.79
C PHE A 11 -1.27 11.55 -0.31
N THR A 12 -0.65 12.56 -0.91
CA THR A 12 0.39 12.39 -1.92
C THR A 12 1.60 11.65 -1.37
N THR A 13 2.08 12.00 -0.18
CA THR A 13 3.22 11.31 0.46
C THR A 13 2.90 9.84 0.73
N ALA A 14 1.70 9.53 1.22
CA ALA A 14 1.27 8.14 1.43
C ALA A 14 1.21 7.36 0.11
N LEU A 15 0.58 7.93 -0.92
CA LEU A 15 0.49 7.31 -2.25
C LEU A 15 1.86 7.10 -2.89
N CYS A 16 2.75 8.10 -2.82
CA CYS A 16 4.10 7.99 -3.35
C CYS A 16 4.89 6.91 -2.61
N SER A 17 4.83 6.87 -1.28
CA SER A 17 5.51 5.84 -0.48
C SER A 17 5.05 4.44 -0.86
N TRP A 18 3.74 4.26 -1.08
CA TRP A 18 3.17 3.01 -1.56
C TRP A 18 3.65 2.65 -2.97
N ALA A 19 3.56 3.59 -3.91
CA ALA A 19 3.99 3.40 -5.30
C ALA A 19 5.49 3.08 -5.42
N PHE A 20 6.34 3.75 -4.65
CA PHE A 20 7.78 3.46 -4.60
C PHE A 20 8.07 2.06 -4.11
N THR A 21 7.30 1.58 -3.13
CA THR A 21 7.46 0.21 -2.63
C THR A 21 7.14 -0.82 -3.72
N PHE A 22 6.10 -0.59 -4.53
CA PHE A 22 5.81 -1.45 -5.69
C PHE A 22 6.85 -1.33 -6.81
N ALA A 23 7.32 -0.11 -7.11
CA ALA A 23 8.24 0.15 -8.21
C ALA A 23 9.66 -0.41 -7.95
N ILE A 24 10.14 -0.36 -6.71
CA ILE A 24 11.44 -0.90 -6.30
C ILE A 24 11.38 -2.43 -6.13
N GLY A 25 10.18 -2.97 -5.88
CA GLY A 25 9.97 -4.37 -5.52
C GLY A 25 10.05 -4.52 -4.01
N GLY A 26 8.91 -4.44 -3.34
CA GLY A 26 8.84 -4.43 -1.88
C GLY A 26 9.38 -5.69 -1.22
N GLU A 27 9.55 -6.79 -1.97
CA GLU A 27 10.29 -7.99 -1.54
C GLU A 27 11.72 -7.63 -1.08
N HIS A 28 12.37 -6.68 -1.76
CA HIS A 28 13.72 -6.24 -1.42
C HIS A 28 13.75 -5.27 -0.22
N LEU A 29 12.63 -4.62 0.08
CA LEU A 29 12.50 -3.63 1.18
C LEU A 29 11.96 -4.25 2.47
N PHE A 30 10.99 -5.17 2.35
CA PHE A 30 10.22 -5.75 3.45
C PHE A 30 10.39 -7.28 3.57
N GLY A 31 11.13 -7.91 2.65
CA GLY A 31 11.38 -9.35 2.67
C GLY A 31 10.09 -10.16 2.61
N SER A 32 10.02 -11.24 3.40
CA SER A 32 8.87 -12.14 3.48
C SER A 32 7.56 -11.48 3.96
N VAL A 33 7.65 -10.30 4.60
CA VAL A 33 6.47 -9.53 5.01
C VAL A 33 5.78 -8.90 3.80
N TRP A 34 6.53 -8.64 2.72
CA TRP A 34 5.97 -8.07 1.49
C TRP A 34 4.88 -8.95 0.90
N ASP A 35 5.07 -10.27 0.91
CA ASP A 35 4.09 -11.24 0.40
C ASP A 35 2.72 -11.04 1.05
N ARG A 36 2.67 -10.83 2.38
CA ARG A 36 1.40 -10.53 3.08
C ARG A 36 0.84 -9.14 2.79
N LEU A 37 1.67 -8.16 2.45
CA LEU A 37 1.25 -6.80 2.14
C LEU A 37 0.73 -6.64 0.71
N VAL A 38 0.99 -7.61 -0.17
CA VAL A 38 0.46 -7.52 -1.53
C VAL A 38 -1.06 -7.64 -1.50
N MET A 39 -1.73 -6.74 -2.22
CA MET A 39 -3.18 -6.54 -2.17
C MET A 39 -4.00 -7.84 -2.34
N TYR A 40 -3.52 -8.79 -3.15
CA TYR A 40 -4.20 -10.08 -3.34
C TYR A 40 -4.13 -10.95 -2.08
N ASN A 41 -2.99 -10.95 -1.37
CA ASN A 41 -2.81 -11.69 -0.13
C ASN A 41 -3.52 -10.99 1.03
N VAL A 42 -3.50 -9.66 1.10
CA VAL A 42 -4.30 -8.89 2.07
C VAL A 42 -5.79 -9.17 1.88
N ALA A 43 -6.28 -9.15 0.64
CA ALA A 43 -7.67 -9.49 0.35
C ALA A 43 -7.98 -10.94 0.73
N GLY A 44 -7.02 -11.87 0.57
CA GLY A 44 -7.13 -13.25 1.02
C GLY A 44 -7.20 -13.40 2.54
N ASP A 45 -6.29 -12.75 3.27
CA ASP A 45 -6.21 -12.77 4.74
C ASP A 45 -7.46 -12.13 5.39
N LEU A 46 -8.04 -11.12 4.73
CA LEU A 46 -9.28 -10.47 5.17
C LEU A 46 -10.56 -11.21 4.73
N GLY A 47 -10.42 -12.33 4.01
CA GLY A 47 -11.56 -13.11 3.49
C GLY A 47 -12.37 -12.39 2.41
N LEU A 48 -11.83 -11.32 1.82
CA LEU A 48 -12.44 -10.49 0.78
C LEU A 48 -12.26 -11.06 -0.63
N THR A 49 -11.51 -12.16 -0.77
CA THR A 49 -11.34 -12.90 -2.05
C THR A 49 -12.43 -13.94 -2.28
N ALA A 50 -13.25 -14.25 -1.28
CA ALA A 50 -14.35 -15.20 -1.41
C ALA A 50 -15.53 -14.53 -2.13
N TRP A 51 -15.52 -14.60 -3.46
CA TRP A 51 -16.73 -14.43 -4.25
C TRP A 51 -17.52 -15.72 -4.16
N ASN A 52 -18.67 -15.69 -3.47
CA ASN A 52 -19.68 -16.76 -3.54
C ASN A 52 -20.57 -16.54 -4.75
#